data_AF-A0A9P0JAM7-F1
#
_entry.id   AF-A0A9P0JAM7-F1
#
_cell.length_a   1.000
_cell.length_b   1.000
_cell.length_c   1.000
_cell.angle_alpha   90.00
_cell.angle_beta   90.00
_cell.angle_gamma   90.00
#
_symmetry.space_group_name_H-M   'P 1'
#
loop_
_entity.id
_entity.type
_entity.pdbx_description
1 polymer ?
#
loop_
_entity_poly.entity_id
_entity_poly.type
_entity_poly.pdbx_seq_one_letter_code
_entity_poly.pdbx_strand_id
1 'polypeptide(L)'
;MIFRPDWSEFQDFKRYVEFMESLGAHRHGIAKVIPPKQWTPRKASYEDNDVMNMVIPVPLCQNVQGKQGVYLQHNTEMKPMKVAKLKKLANSPDYKTPLHFDYADLERKYWKNIVYKCPIYGADVSGSITDNDVDVWNINKLGTILDYISEDYGIKIDGVNTAYLYFGMWKTTFPWHTEDMDLYSINYLHEGSPKSWYAIPPEHGRRFERLANSLFPADFLSCPAYLRHKMSVISPQVLAKNSIPFDKITQEKGEIIITFPYGYHAGFNHGFNIAESTNFASARWIEYGKRAQLCKCRKNIVKFNMDTFVRREQSDKYELWLKGNDIGCHPEDPSHRMYPAPKC
;
A
#
# COMPACT_ATOMS: atom_id res chain seq x y z
N MET A 1 -10.56 -4.67 10.66
CA MET A 1 -12.00 -4.37 10.89
C MET A 1 -12.69 -4.05 9.55
N ILE A 2 -14.03 -4.18 9.46
CA ILE A 2 -14.82 -3.86 8.26
C ILE A 2 -15.86 -2.80 8.61
N PHE A 3 -15.88 -1.70 7.85
CA PHE A 3 -16.76 -0.56 8.02
C PHE A 3 -17.76 -0.45 6.86
N ARG A 4 -18.98 0.01 7.17
CA ARG A 4 -20.08 0.19 6.20
C ARG A 4 -20.76 1.54 6.47
N PRO A 5 -20.12 2.65 6.09
CA PRO A 5 -20.68 3.97 6.31
C PRO A 5 -22.02 4.14 5.59
N ASP A 6 -22.91 4.94 6.17
CA ASP A 6 -24.00 5.54 5.40
C ASP A 6 -23.49 6.73 4.55
N TRP A 7 -24.37 7.37 3.77
CA TRP A 7 -23.96 8.50 2.92
C TRP A 7 -23.38 9.67 3.70
N SER A 8 -24.01 9.98 4.84
CA SER A 8 -23.67 11.13 5.67
C SER A 8 -22.31 10.93 6.31
N GLU A 9 -22.05 9.73 6.82
CA GLU A 9 -20.75 9.34 7.35
C GLU A 9 -19.67 9.33 6.25
N PHE A 10 -20.02 8.92 5.04
CA PHE A 10 -19.09 8.83 3.92
C PHE A 10 -18.72 10.18 3.30
N GLN A 11 -19.45 11.28 3.55
CA GLN A 11 -19.13 12.59 2.96
C GLN A 11 -17.75 13.12 3.36
N ASP A 12 -17.34 12.89 4.61
CA ASP A 12 -16.11 13.46 5.16
C ASP A 12 -15.07 12.35 5.38
N PHE A 13 -14.17 12.21 4.42
CA PHE A 13 -13.08 11.22 4.46
C PHE A 13 -12.23 11.34 5.74
N LYS A 14 -11.80 12.56 6.10
CA LYS A 14 -10.90 12.79 7.24
C LYS A 14 -11.57 12.40 8.55
N ARG A 15 -12.79 12.89 8.76
CA ARG A 15 -13.58 12.57 9.95
C ARG A 15 -13.88 11.07 10.04
N TYR A 16 -14.13 10.40 8.91
CA TYR A 16 -14.39 8.97 8.92
C TYR A 16 -13.14 8.15 9.25
N VAL A 17 -11.96 8.57 8.77
CA VAL A 17 -10.68 7.95 9.18
C VAL A 17 -10.48 8.08 10.69
N GLU A 18 -10.67 9.27 11.25
CA GLU A 18 -10.58 9.49 12.71
C GLU A 18 -11.59 8.63 13.49
N PHE A 19 -12.81 8.49 12.99
CA PHE A 19 -13.82 7.60 13.55
C PHE A 19 -13.37 6.14 13.56
N MET A 20 -12.84 5.62 12.43
CA MET A 20 -12.28 4.27 12.38
C MET A 20 -11.13 4.09 13.39
N GLU A 21 -10.28 5.10 13.53
CA GLU A 21 -9.19 5.09 14.50
C GLU A 21 -9.68 5.07 15.94
N SER A 22 -10.73 5.83 16.26
CA SER A 22 -11.36 5.84 17.59
C SER A 22 -11.91 4.47 18.01
N LEU A 23 -12.28 3.64 17.03
CA LEU A 23 -12.73 2.26 17.22
C LEU A 23 -11.58 1.23 17.22
N GLY A 24 -10.33 1.67 17.08
CA GLY A 24 -9.15 0.82 17.15
C GLY A 24 -8.74 0.18 15.82
N ALA A 25 -9.28 0.62 14.67
CA ALA A 25 -8.95 0.04 13.36
C ALA A 25 -7.45 0.03 13.05
N HIS A 26 -6.77 1.12 13.41
CA HIS A 26 -5.33 1.31 13.21
C HIS A 26 -4.46 0.25 13.88
N ARG A 27 -4.94 -0.37 14.97
CA ARG A 27 -4.21 -1.42 15.69
C ARG A 27 -4.00 -2.68 14.85
N HIS A 28 -4.87 -2.93 13.87
CA HIS A 28 -4.72 -4.04 12.93
C HIS A 28 -3.80 -3.72 11.75
N GLY A 29 -3.39 -2.47 11.58
CA GLY A 29 -2.60 -2.01 10.42
C GLY A 29 -3.39 -1.92 9.11
N ILE A 30 -4.60 -2.49 9.05
CA ILE A 30 -5.47 -2.50 7.88
C ILE A 30 -6.96 -2.44 8.27
N ALA A 31 -7.75 -1.75 7.45
CA ALA A 31 -9.20 -1.77 7.51
C ALA A 31 -9.82 -1.86 6.12
N LYS A 32 -11.02 -2.44 6.04
CA LYS A 32 -11.86 -2.42 4.84
C LYS A 32 -13.03 -1.47 5.05
N VAL A 33 -13.32 -0.66 4.04
CA VAL A 33 -14.52 0.17 3.97
C VAL A 33 -15.34 -0.26 2.75
N ILE A 34 -16.60 -0.58 2.98
CA ILE A 34 -17.56 -0.88 1.90
C ILE A 34 -18.37 0.41 1.70
N PRO A 35 -18.16 1.15 0.59
CA PRO A 35 -18.80 2.43 0.38
C PRO A 35 -20.33 2.30 0.21
N PRO A 36 -21.10 3.36 0.48
CA PRO A 36 -22.54 3.38 0.24
C PRO A 36 -22.85 3.12 -1.24
N LYS A 37 -23.93 2.37 -1.53
CA LYS A 37 -24.29 1.97 -2.91
C LYS A 37 -24.48 3.14 -3.89
N GLN A 38 -24.84 4.33 -3.40
CA GLN A 38 -25.01 5.52 -4.23
C GLN A 38 -23.69 6.20 -4.61
N TRP A 39 -22.60 5.90 -3.92
CA TRP A 39 -21.28 6.39 -4.30
C TRP A 39 -20.81 5.61 -5.53
N THR A 40 -20.55 6.32 -6.61
CA THR A 40 -20.06 5.75 -7.85
C THR A 40 -18.85 6.57 -8.28
N PRO A 41 -17.61 6.02 -8.18
CA PRO A 41 -16.41 6.76 -8.52
C PRO A 41 -16.26 6.94 -10.03
N ARG A 42 -16.94 6.12 -10.84
CA ARG A 42 -16.92 6.21 -12.29
C ARG A 42 -18.24 5.73 -12.89
N LYS A 43 -18.88 6.56 -13.70
CA LYS A 43 -20.15 6.27 -14.38
C LYS A 43 -19.95 5.47 -15.67
N ALA A 44 -18.89 5.78 -16.41
CA ALA A 44 -18.57 5.11 -17.67
C ALA A 44 -18.04 3.68 -17.45
N SER A 45 -18.13 2.84 -18.47
CA SER A 45 -17.66 1.47 -18.38
C SER A 45 -16.13 1.43 -18.24
N TYR A 46 -15.62 0.44 -17.51
CA TYR A 46 -14.18 0.15 -17.48
C TYR A 46 -13.71 -0.57 -18.75
N GLU A 47 -14.64 -1.05 -19.60
CA GLU A 47 -14.35 -1.62 -20.91
C GLU A 47 -14.23 -0.57 -22.02
N ASP A 48 -14.54 0.70 -21.71
CA ASP A 48 -14.49 1.78 -22.69
C ASP A 48 -13.06 2.07 -23.13
N ASN A 49 -12.97 2.69 -24.31
CA ASN A 49 -11.70 2.94 -24.98
C ASN A 49 -10.74 3.83 -24.18
N ASP A 50 -11.24 4.71 -23.32
CA ASP A 50 -10.40 5.60 -22.51
C ASP A 50 -9.59 4.81 -21.47
N VAL A 51 -10.17 3.76 -20.86
CA VAL A 51 -9.46 2.83 -19.95
C VAL A 51 -8.69 1.77 -20.72
N MET A 52 -9.33 1.10 -21.68
CA MET A 52 -8.74 -0.05 -22.38
C MET A 52 -7.56 0.34 -23.29
N ASN A 53 -7.53 1.59 -23.79
CA ASN A 53 -6.39 2.11 -24.56
C ASN A 53 -5.31 2.80 -23.71
N MET A 54 -5.48 2.93 -22.38
CA MET A 54 -4.42 3.45 -21.52
C MET A 54 -3.14 2.65 -21.73
N VAL A 55 -2.01 3.36 -21.79
CA VAL A 55 -0.70 2.76 -21.93
C VAL A 55 -0.13 2.52 -20.54
N ILE A 56 0.22 1.27 -20.25
CA ILE A 56 1.07 0.89 -19.13
C ILE A 56 2.51 1.12 -19.61
N PRO A 57 3.22 2.15 -19.11
CA PRO A 57 4.52 2.54 -19.65
C PRO A 57 5.59 1.48 -19.35
N VAL A 58 5.60 0.94 -18.13
CA VAL A 58 6.60 -0.04 -17.68
C VAL A 58 5.92 -1.23 -17.00
N PRO A 59 5.33 -2.16 -17.75
CA PRO A 59 4.79 -3.40 -17.19
C PRO A 59 5.93 -4.26 -16.60
N LEU A 60 5.66 -4.96 -15.50
CA LEU A 60 6.66 -5.71 -14.74
C LEU A 60 6.38 -7.22 -14.76
N CYS A 61 7.27 -8.03 -15.35
CA CYS A 61 7.26 -9.49 -15.13
C CYS A 61 7.89 -9.79 -13.76
N GLN A 62 7.11 -10.39 -12.86
CA GLN A 62 7.51 -10.61 -11.46
C GLN A 62 8.14 -12.00 -11.31
N ASN A 63 9.47 -12.05 -11.32
CA ASN A 63 10.24 -13.27 -11.12
C ASN A 63 10.41 -13.53 -9.62
N VAL A 64 9.86 -14.64 -9.14
CA VAL A 64 9.93 -15.01 -7.72
C VAL A 64 10.84 -16.21 -7.56
N GLN A 65 11.84 -16.10 -6.68
CA GLN A 65 12.77 -17.16 -6.33
C GLN A 65 12.74 -17.44 -4.83
N GLY A 66 12.93 -18.68 -4.44
CA GLY A 66 12.88 -19.09 -3.03
C GLY A 66 12.09 -20.38 -2.84
N LYS A 67 11.88 -20.77 -1.59
CA LYS A 67 11.20 -22.02 -1.23
C LYS A 67 10.64 -21.95 0.18
N GLN A 68 9.74 -22.89 0.51
CA GLN A 68 9.22 -23.09 1.87
C GLN A 68 8.64 -21.81 2.50
N GLY A 69 7.93 -21.00 1.71
CA GLY A 69 7.26 -19.82 2.21
C GLY A 69 8.14 -18.57 2.36
N VAL A 70 9.40 -18.60 1.92
CA VAL A 70 10.33 -17.46 1.93
C VAL A 70 10.84 -17.24 0.52
N TYR A 71 10.56 -16.06 -0.05
CA TYR A 71 10.88 -15.74 -1.43
C TYR A 71 11.37 -14.31 -1.60
N LEU A 72 12.17 -14.12 -2.64
CA LEU A 72 12.60 -12.83 -3.15
C LEU A 72 12.00 -12.63 -4.53
N GLN A 73 11.33 -11.50 -4.70
CA GLN A 73 10.74 -11.06 -5.96
C GLN A 73 11.67 -10.07 -6.65
N HIS A 74 11.93 -10.30 -7.93
CA HIS A 74 12.64 -9.39 -8.83
C HIS A 74 11.73 -9.03 -9.99
N ASN A 75 11.70 -7.75 -10.34
CA ASN A 75 10.89 -7.27 -11.45
C ASN A 75 11.77 -7.13 -12.70
N THR A 76 11.29 -7.66 -13.83
CA THR A 76 11.86 -7.40 -15.15
C THR A 76 10.93 -6.48 -15.90
N GLU A 77 11.44 -5.32 -16.28
CA GLU A 77 10.69 -4.34 -17.07
C GLU A 77 10.39 -4.90 -18.46
N MET A 78 9.17 -4.64 -18.94
CA MET A 78 8.71 -5.03 -20.26
C MET A 78 8.45 -3.80 -21.11
N LYS A 79 8.31 -4.02 -22.43
CA LYS A 79 7.91 -2.95 -23.35
C LYS A 79 6.50 -2.44 -22.99
N PRO A 80 6.23 -1.13 -23.17
CA PRO A 80 4.91 -0.55 -22.93
C PRO A 80 3.80 -1.35 -23.61
N MET A 81 2.65 -1.45 -22.95
CA MET A 81 1.48 -2.11 -23.52
C MET A 81 0.17 -1.47 -23.09
N LYS A 82 -0.88 -1.65 -23.90
CA LYS A 82 -2.22 -1.20 -23.54
C LYS A 82 -2.86 -2.08 -22.47
N VAL A 83 -3.74 -1.51 -21.66
CA VAL A 83 -4.56 -2.26 -20.67
C VAL A 83 -5.33 -3.40 -21.34
N ALA A 84 -5.93 -3.18 -22.52
CA ALA A 84 -6.62 -4.22 -23.27
C ALA A 84 -5.73 -5.44 -23.60
N LYS A 85 -4.44 -5.18 -23.91
CA LYS A 85 -3.47 -6.26 -24.20
C LYS A 85 -3.15 -7.03 -22.92
N LEU A 86 -2.95 -6.34 -21.79
CA LEU A 86 -2.74 -6.99 -20.49
C LEU A 86 -3.96 -7.84 -20.10
N LYS A 87 -5.18 -7.31 -20.25
CA LYS A 87 -6.42 -8.05 -19.97
C LYS A 87 -6.55 -9.31 -20.81
N LYS A 88 -6.27 -9.22 -22.12
CA LYS A 88 -6.28 -10.40 -23.01
C LYS A 88 -5.28 -11.45 -22.55
N LEU A 89 -4.09 -11.02 -22.14
CA LEU A 89 -3.06 -11.91 -21.65
C LEU A 89 -3.45 -12.55 -20.31
N ALA A 90 -3.96 -11.76 -19.36
CA ALA A 90 -4.41 -12.23 -18.05
C ALA A 90 -5.50 -13.31 -18.14
N ASN A 91 -6.32 -13.27 -19.19
CA ASN A 91 -7.37 -14.26 -19.44
C ASN A 91 -6.95 -15.41 -20.37
N SER A 92 -5.72 -15.41 -20.87
CA SER A 92 -5.21 -16.50 -21.71
C SER A 92 -5.06 -17.80 -20.88
N PRO A 93 -5.05 -18.99 -21.52
CA PRO A 93 -4.85 -20.27 -20.83
C PRO A 93 -3.61 -20.30 -19.94
N ASP A 94 -2.62 -19.50 -20.32
CA ASP A 94 -1.33 -19.38 -19.67
C ASP A 94 -1.35 -18.63 -18.34
N TYR A 95 -2.17 -17.58 -18.22
CA TYR A 95 -2.16 -16.68 -17.07
C TYR A 95 -3.50 -16.63 -16.33
N LYS A 96 -4.54 -17.26 -16.87
CA LYS A 96 -5.85 -17.28 -16.23
C LYS A 96 -5.77 -17.85 -14.83
N THR A 97 -6.63 -17.34 -13.97
CA THR A 97 -6.84 -17.86 -12.62
C THR A 97 -7.17 -19.35 -12.67
N PRO A 98 -6.51 -20.20 -11.88
CA PRO A 98 -6.83 -21.61 -11.82
C PRO A 98 -8.23 -21.80 -11.24
N LEU A 99 -8.93 -22.85 -11.67
CA LEU A 99 -10.17 -23.28 -11.03
C LEU A 99 -9.92 -23.47 -9.54
N HIS A 100 -10.82 -23.00 -8.69
CA HIS A 100 -10.77 -23.08 -7.24
C HIS A 100 -12.20 -23.04 -6.69
N PHE A 101 -12.44 -23.59 -5.50
CA PHE A 101 -13.78 -23.65 -4.92
C PHE A 101 -14.03 -22.58 -3.84
N ASP A 102 -12.98 -22.00 -3.26
CA ASP A 102 -13.05 -20.88 -2.34
C ASP A 102 -11.72 -20.08 -2.33
N TYR A 103 -11.68 -18.98 -1.57
CA TYR A 103 -10.47 -18.16 -1.44
C TYR A 103 -9.32 -18.88 -0.73
N ALA A 104 -9.60 -19.82 0.18
CA ALA A 104 -8.56 -20.58 0.88
C ALA A 104 -7.84 -21.55 -0.07
N ASP A 105 -8.58 -22.16 -1.01
CA ASP A 105 -8.02 -23.00 -2.06
C ASP A 105 -7.19 -22.19 -3.04
N LEU A 106 -7.66 -20.99 -3.41
CA LEU A 106 -6.89 -20.09 -4.25
C LEU A 106 -5.60 -19.62 -3.55
N GLU A 107 -5.65 -19.28 -2.26
CA GLU A 107 -4.49 -18.93 -1.43
C GLU A 107 -3.46 -20.07 -1.40
N ARG A 108 -3.90 -21.32 -1.18
CA ARG A 108 -3.01 -22.51 -1.25
C ARG A 108 -2.36 -22.64 -2.62
N LYS A 109 -3.11 -22.44 -3.70
CA LYS A 109 -2.59 -22.50 -5.08
C LYS A 109 -1.61 -21.37 -5.37
N TYR A 110 -1.84 -20.17 -4.86
CA TYR A 110 -0.91 -19.06 -4.97
C TYR A 110 0.44 -19.41 -4.34
N TRP A 111 0.46 -19.78 -3.05
CA TRP A 111 1.71 -20.09 -2.34
C TRP A 111 2.43 -21.32 -2.89
N LYS A 112 1.69 -22.34 -3.34
CA LYS A 112 2.28 -23.53 -3.98
C LYS A 112 2.96 -23.20 -5.31
N ASN A 113 2.44 -22.22 -6.06
CA ASN A 113 2.87 -21.97 -7.44
C ASN A 113 3.57 -20.62 -7.64
N ILE A 114 3.86 -19.85 -6.59
CA ILE A 114 4.37 -18.48 -6.68
C ILE A 114 5.62 -18.38 -7.58
N VAL A 115 6.52 -19.36 -7.51
CA VAL A 115 7.77 -19.43 -8.32
C VAL A 115 7.57 -19.85 -9.78
N TYR A 116 6.46 -20.50 -10.13
CA TYR A 116 6.23 -21.01 -11.48
C TYR A 116 5.52 -19.97 -12.33
N LYS A 117 6.14 -19.58 -13.44
CA LYS A 117 5.62 -18.58 -14.39
C LYS A 117 5.49 -17.19 -13.76
N CYS A 118 6.29 -16.24 -14.26
CA CYS A 118 6.21 -14.85 -13.82
C CYS A 118 4.88 -14.24 -14.30
N PRO A 119 4.03 -13.70 -13.41
CA PRO A 119 2.91 -12.88 -13.84
C PRO A 119 3.40 -11.49 -14.27
N ILE A 120 2.59 -10.77 -15.04
CA ILE A 120 2.91 -9.41 -15.51
C ILE A 120 2.01 -8.42 -14.79
N TYR A 121 2.60 -7.40 -14.18
CA TYR A 121 1.87 -6.40 -13.40
C TYR A 121 2.02 -5.02 -14.02
N GLY A 122 0.90 -4.35 -14.31
CA GLY A 122 0.90 -2.94 -14.67
C GLY A 122 0.79 -2.09 -13.42
N ALA A 123 1.88 -1.96 -12.67
CA ALA A 123 1.91 -1.19 -11.42
C ALA A 123 2.38 0.25 -11.66
N ASP A 124 2.07 1.12 -10.70
CA ASP A 124 2.60 2.48 -10.60
C ASP A 124 2.35 3.32 -11.87
N VAL A 125 1.16 3.15 -12.48
CA VAL A 125 0.75 3.93 -13.65
C VAL A 125 0.12 5.24 -13.18
N SER A 126 0.81 6.37 -13.38
CA SER A 126 0.29 7.70 -13.04
C SER A 126 -1.06 7.98 -13.70
N GLY A 127 -2.06 8.34 -12.88
CA GLY A 127 -3.38 8.72 -13.35
C GLY A 127 -4.50 8.29 -12.40
N SER A 128 -5.71 8.77 -12.70
CA SER A 128 -6.95 8.37 -12.02
C SER A 128 -7.99 8.07 -13.08
N ILE A 129 -8.84 7.06 -12.83
CA ILE A 129 -10.00 6.75 -13.67
C ILE A 129 -11.32 7.11 -12.98
N THR A 130 -11.24 7.71 -11.80
CA THR A 130 -12.36 8.32 -11.08
C THR A 130 -12.84 9.56 -11.84
N ASP A 131 -14.15 9.72 -11.99
CA ASP A 131 -14.75 10.83 -12.72
C ASP A 131 -14.42 12.18 -12.03
N ASN A 132 -14.22 13.22 -12.84
CA ASN A 132 -13.76 14.53 -12.35
C ASN A 132 -14.76 15.24 -11.43
N ASP A 133 -16.04 14.91 -11.53
CA ASP A 133 -17.15 15.46 -10.73
C ASP A 133 -17.41 14.69 -9.43
N VAL A 134 -16.59 13.69 -9.10
CA VAL A 134 -16.64 12.99 -7.81
C VAL A 134 -15.78 13.73 -6.80
N ASP A 135 -16.39 14.32 -5.78
CA ASP A 135 -15.70 15.04 -4.71
C ASP A 135 -15.51 14.22 -3.43
N VAL A 136 -16.36 13.20 -3.23
CA VAL A 136 -16.36 12.36 -2.02
C VAL A 136 -15.42 11.17 -2.23
N TRP A 137 -14.42 11.03 -1.37
CA TRP A 137 -13.42 9.92 -1.42
C TRP A 137 -12.72 9.78 -2.78
N ASN A 138 -12.50 10.90 -3.47
CA ASN A 138 -11.71 10.91 -4.69
C ASN A 138 -10.22 10.71 -4.34
N ILE A 139 -9.65 9.56 -4.71
CA ILE A 139 -8.27 9.18 -4.39
C ILE A 139 -7.27 10.20 -4.92
N ASN A 140 -7.57 10.87 -6.04
CA ASN A 140 -6.70 11.90 -6.60
C ASN A 140 -6.80 13.26 -5.87
N LYS A 141 -7.75 13.42 -4.93
CA LYS A 141 -8.08 14.70 -4.25
C LYS A 141 -8.64 14.47 -2.84
N LEU A 142 -7.91 13.78 -1.96
CA LEU A 142 -8.43 13.42 -0.63
C LEU A 142 -8.53 14.61 0.35
N GLY A 143 -7.85 15.73 0.08
CA GLY A 143 -7.98 16.95 0.89
C GLY A 143 -7.37 16.80 2.30
N THR A 144 -6.24 16.11 2.40
CA THR A 144 -5.59 15.78 3.69
C THR A 144 -4.36 16.65 3.94
N ILE A 145 -3.78 16.56 5.14
CA ILE A 145 -2.60 17.36 5.47
C ILE A 145 -1.40 17.07 4.54
N LEU A 146 -1.39 15.94 3.83
CA LEU A 146 -0.35 15.62 2.84
C LEU A 146 -0.32 16.63 1.69
N ASP A 147 -1.44 17.30 1.41
CA ASP A 147 -1.56 18.33 0.37
C ASP A 147 -0.73 19.58 0.69
N TYR A 148 -0.37 19.80 1.97
CA TYR A 148 0.50 20.89 2.41
C TYR A 148 1.85 20.91 1.68
N ILE A 149 2.36 19.74 1.27
CA ILE A 149 3.60 19.65 0.45
C ILE A 149 3.42 20.42 -0.85
N SER A 150 2.29 20.22 -1.52
CA SER A 150 1.99 20.86 -2.79
C SER A 150 1.65 22.33 -2.61
N GLU A 151 0.97 22.70 -1.53
CA GLU A 151 0.61 24.08 -1.21
C GLU A 151 1.82 24.94 -0.85
N ASP A 152 2.73 24.45 0.01
CA ASP A 152 3.86 25.22 0.51
C ASP A 152 5.05 25.22 -0.45
N TYR A 153 5.30 24.09 -1.15
CA TYR A 153 6.51 23.92 -1.94
C TYR A 153 6.25 23.80 -3.45
N GLY A 154 4.98 23.71 -3.89
CA GLY A 154 4.65 23.49 -5.30
C GLY A 154 5.11 22.13 -5.85
N ILE A 155 5.41 21.18 -4.97
CA ILE A 155 5.93 19.85 -5.34
C ILE A 155 4.78 18.84 -5.41
N LYS A 156 4.66 18.16 -6.55
CA LYS A 156 3.85 16.94 -6.69
C LYS A 156 4.78 15.73 -6.72
N ILE A 157 4.49 14.74 -5.89
CA ILE A 157 5.25 13.50 -5.77
C ILE A 157 4.35 12.38 -6.28
N ASP A 158 4.71 11.82 -7.42
CA ASP A 158 3.89 10.79 -8.06
C ASP A 158 3.65 9.60 -7.12
N GLY A 159 2.39 9.18 -7.01
CA GLY A 159 1.97 8.07 -6.15
C GLY A 159 1.81 8.39 -4.67
N VAL A 160 2.36 9.52 -4.21
CA VAL A 160 2.29 9.96 -2.81
C VAL A 160 1.16 10.96 -2.61
N ASN A 161 1.09 12.00 -3.45
CA ASN A 161 -0.02 12.95 -3.47
C ASN A 161 -0.72 13.00 -4.84
N THR A 162 -0.45 12.02 -5.70
CA THR A 162 -1.20 11.77 -6.93
C THR A 162 -1.61 10.30 -6.98
N ALA A 163 -2.66 9.98 -7.72
CA ALA A 163 -3.15 8.62 -7.84
C ALA A 163 -2.25 7.75 -8.75
N TYR A 164 -2.06 6.50 -8.34
CA TYR A 164 -1.53 5.42 -9.16
C TYR A 164 -2.60 4.38 -9.46
N LEU A 165 -2.57 3.90 -10.71
CA LEU A 165 -3.37 2.80 -11.19
C LEU A 165 -2.55 1.51 -11.22
N TYR A 166 -3.23 0.43 -10.88
CA TYR A 166 -2.68 -0.92 -10.82
C TYR A 166 -3.54 -1.86 -11.63
N PHE A 167 -2.95 -2.48 -12.63
CA PHE A 167 -3.58 -3.47 -13.49
C PHE A 167 -3.03 -4.85 -13.15
N GLY A 168 -3.79 -5.62 -12.37
CA GLY A 168 -3.40 -6.94 -11.89
C GLY A 168 -3.70 -8.05 -12.89
N MET A 169 -3.03 -9.19 -12.67
CA MET A 169 -3.47 -10.50 -13.15
C MET A 169 -3.23 -11.55 -12.06
N TRP A 170 -3.68 -12.79 -12.28
CA TRP A 170 -3.45 -13.89 -11.35
C TRP A 170 -1.96 -13.97 -10.94
N LYS A 171 -1.72 -14.13 -9.64
CA LYS A 171 -0.39 -14.16 -8.97
C LYS A 171 0.39 -12.86 -8.93
N THR A 172 -0.05 -11.77 -9.57
CA THR A 172 0.67 -10.50 -9.39
C THR A 172 0.67 -10.14 -7.90
N THR A 173 1.86 -9.82 -7.39
CA THR A 173 2.18 -9.81 -5.95
C THR A 173 2.69 -8.43 -5.56
N PHE A 174 2.26 -7.95 -4.39
CA PHE A 174 2.89 -6.83 -3.70
C PHE A 174 3.57 -7.37 -2.43
N PRO A 175 4.92 -7.36 -2.38
CA PRO A 175 5.67 -7.91 -1.24
C PRO A 175 5.47 -7.12 0.06
N TRP A 176 6.00 -7.64 1.17
CA TRP A 176 5.87 -7.00 2.48
C TRP A 176 6.53 -5.63 2.52
N HIS A 177 5.76 -4.61 2.88
CA HIS A 177 6.24 -3.25 3.06
C HIS A 177 5.33 -2.43 3.98
N THR A 178 5.86 -1.29 4.43
CA THR A 178 5.07 -0.13 4.88
C THR A 178 5.11 0.92 3.78
N GLU A 179 4.18 1.87 3.81
CA GLU A 179 4.18 3.00 2.88
C GLU A 179 5.43 3.87 3.01
N ASP A 180 5.72 4.66 1.98
CA ASP A 180 6.79 5.65 2.04
C ASP A 180 6.54 6.66 3.16
N MET A 181 7.60 7.02 3.89
CA MET A 181 7.52 7.82 5.12
C MET A 181 6.51 7.26 6.16
N ASP A 182 6.20 5.96 6.10
CA ASP A 182 5.20 5.28 6.94
C ASP A 182 3.83 5.97 6.93
N LEU A 183 3.44 6.54 5.79
CA LEU A 183 2.13 7.16 5.55
C LEU A 183 0.97 6.16 5.68
N TYR A 184 -0.25 6.67 5.65
CA TYR A 184 -1.42 5.86 5.31
C TYR A 184 -1.42 5.57 3.81
N SER A 185 -2.13 4.53 3.39
CA SER A 185 -2.58 4.39 1.99
C SER A 185 -4.05 4.04 1.90
N ILE A 186 -4.65 4.47 0.79
CA ILE A 186 -6.01 4.09 0.39
C ILE A 186 -5.92 3.33 -0.92
N ASN A 187 -6.65 2.22 -1.04
CA ASN A 187 -6.76 1.45 -2.27
C ASN A 187 -8.22 1.14 -2.58
N TYR A 188 -8.70 1.53 -3.75
CA TYR A 188 -10.04 1.18 -4.25
C TYR A 188 -9.93 0.20 -5.42
N LEU A 189 -10.71 -0.88 -5.36
CA LEU A 189 -10.75 -1.89 -6.43
C LEU A 189 -11.89 -1.59 -7.40
N HIS A 190 -11.59 -0.88 -8.49
CA HIS A 190 -12.55 -0.44 -9.49
C HIS A 190 -13.29 -1.60 -10.18
N GLU A 191 -12.56 -2.58 -10.69
CA GLU A 191 -13.11 -3.61 -11.57
C GLU A 191 -12.31 -4.92 -11.51
N GLY A 192 -12.98 -6.03 -11.81
CA GLY A 192 -12.35 -7.33 -12.03
C GLY A 192 -12.26 -8.20 -10.78
N SER A 193 -11.26 -9.08 -10.76
CA SER A 193 -11.08 -10.10 -9.72
C SER A 193 -10.60 -9.53 -8.38
N PRO A 194 -10.90 -10.18 -7.25
CA PRO A 194 -10.49 -9.72 -5.92
C PRO A 194 -8.98 -9.61 -5.71
N LYS A 195 -8.60 -8.93 -4.63
CA LYS A 195 -7.21 -8.80 -4.13
C LYS A 195 -7.14 -9.31 -2.70
N SER A 196 -6.26 -10.26 -2.40
CA SER A 196 -6.02 -10.69 -1.02
C SER A 196 -4.90 -9.90 -0.39
N TRP A 197 -5.12 -9.52 0.86
CA TRP A 197 -4.20 -8.76 1.70
C TRP A 197 -3.86 -9.56 2.96
N TYR A 198 -2.61 -9.45 3.37
CA TYR A 198 -2.12 -9.80 4.70
C TYR A 198 -1.64 -8.53 5.36
N ALA A 199 -1.88 -8.39 6.65
CA ALA A 199 -1.41 -7.26 7.43
C ALA A 199 -0.88 -7.72 8.78
N ILE A 200 0.17 -7.05 9.25
CA ILE A 200 0.74 -7.23 10.57
C ILE A 200 0.39 -5.99 11.40
N PRO A 201 -0.21 -6.15 12.59
CA PRO A 201 -0.43 -5.05 13.54
C PRO A 201 0.83 -4.19 13.72
N PRO A 202 0.75 -2.85 13.67
CA PRO A 202 1.93 -1.97 13.78
C PRO A 202 2.77 -2.23 15.04
N GLU A 203 2.12 -2.56 16.17
CA GLU A 203 2.77 -2.95 17.44
C GLU A 203 3.70 -4.18 17.31
N HIS A 204 3.56 -4.97 16.25
CA HIS A 204 4.37 -6.15 15.95
C HIS A 204 5.33 -5.95 14.77
N GLY A 205 5.36 -4.76 14.15
CA GLY A 205 6.24 -4.45 13.02
C GLY A 205 7.72 -4.73 13.33
N ARG A 206 8.22 -4.32 14.50
CA ARG A 206 9.61 -4.60 14.93
C ARG A 206 9.92 -6.09 15.16
N ARG A 207 8.91 -6.89 15.55
CA ARG A 207 9.06 -8.35 15.66
C ARG A 207 9.16 -8.98 14.27
N PHE A 208 8.33 -8.49 13.34
CA PHE A 208 8.37 -8.91 11.94
C PHE A 208 9.70 -8.54 11.26
N GLU A 209 10.19 -7.31 11.44
CA GLU A 209 11.49 -6.87 10.90
C GLU A 209 12.61 -7.80 11.38
N ARG A 210 12.67 -8.14 12.68
CA ARG A 210 13.68 -9.08 13.21
C ARG A 210 13.60 -10.46 12.57
N LEU A 211 12.39 -10.99 12.39
CA LEU A 211 12.20 -12.25 11.66
C LEU A 211 12.72 -12.10 10.22
N ALA A 212 12.28 -11.07 9.50
CA ALA A 212 12.67 -10.84 8.12
C ALA A 212 14.20 -10.72 7.98
N ASN A 213 14.86 -9.98 8.87
CA ASN A 213 16.34 -9.85 8.89
C ASN A 213 17.04 -11.20 9.03
N SER A 214 16.47 -12.14 9.81
CA SER A 214 17.03 -13.49 9.92
C SER A 214 16.78 -14.35 8.67
N LEU A 215 15.70 -14.08 7.92
CA LEU A 215 15.36 -14.78 6.69
C LEU A 215 16.11 -14.24 5.47
N PHE A 216 16.46 -12.94 5.48
CA PHE A 216 17.14 -12.22 4.39
C PHE A 216 18.40 -11.49 4.91
N PRO A 217 19.40 -12.21 5.47
CA PRO A 217 20.55 -11.58 6.11
C PRO A 217 21.41 -10.78 5.11
N ALA A 218 21.53 -11.22 3.86
CA ALA A 218 22.30 -10.52 2.83
C ALA A 218 21.68 -9.16 2.47
N ASP A 219 20.35 -9.12 2.28
CA ASP A 219 19.62 -7.89 2.00
C ASP A 219 19.68 -6.92 3.18
N PHE A 220 19.55 -7.43 4.41
CA PHE A 220 19.65 -6.61 5.62
C PHE A 220 21.04 -6.00 5.80
N LEU A 221 22.11 -6.76 5.56
CA LEU A 221 23.49 -6.26 5.60
C LEU A 221 23.71 -5.14 4.56
N SER A 222 23.09 -5.25 3.40
CA SER A 222 23.17 -4.22 2.35
C SER A 222 22.34 -2.98 2.68
N CYS A 223 21.15 -3.14 3.24
CA CYS A 223 20.26 -2.05 3.59
C CYS A 223 19.41 -2.40 4.82
N PRO A 224 19.55 -1.67 5.94
CA PRO A 224 18.74 -1.90 7.13
C PRO A 224 17.22 -1.71 6.93
N ALA A 225 16.81 -1.04 5.84
CA ALA A 225 15.41 -0.81 5.46
C ALA A 225 15.04 -1.53 4.15
N TYR A 226 15.68 -2.67 3.83
CA TYR A 226 15.49 -3.38 2.57
C TYR A 226 14.04 -3.82 2.30
N LEU A 227 13.18 -3.94 3.32
CA LEU A 227 11.75 -4.21 3.11
C LEU A 227 11.06 -3.12 2.29
N ARG A 228 11.57 -1.87 2.33
CA ARG A 228 11.11 -0.78 1.44
C ARG A 228 11.44 -1.01 -0.03
N HIS A 229 12.30 -1.98 -0.35
CA HIS A 229 12.56 -2.36 -1.74
C HIS A 229 11.39 -3.10 -2.36
N LYS A 230 10.38 -3.52 -1.57
CA LYS A 230 9.19 -4.26 -2.00
C LYS A 230 9.56 -5.52 -2.79
N MET A 231 10.49 -6.31 -2.25
CA MET A 231 10.99 -7.56 -2.87
C MET A 231 10.78 -8.79 -1.98
N SER A 232 10.66 -8.64 -0.67
CA SER A 232 10.63 -9.76 0.28
C SER A 232 9.22 -10.30 0.47
N VAL A 233 9.01 -11.57 0.11
CA VAL A 233 7.73 -12.25 0.23
C VAL A 233 7.84 -13.37 1.26
N ILE A 234 7.03 -13.27 2.31
CA ILE A 234 6.98 -14.24 3.42
C ILE A 234 5.54 -14.74 3.53
N SER A 235 5.37 -16.07 3.55
CA SER A 235 4.04 -16.70 3.61
C SER A 235 3.43 -16.66 5.02
N PRO A 236 2.08 -16.71 5.13
CA PRO A 236 1.35 -16.88 6.38
C PRO A 236 1.85 -18.04 7.25
N GLN A 237 2.26 -19.15 6.62
CA GLN A 237 2.78 -20.33 7.33
C GLN A 237 4.08 -20.02 8.06
N VAL A 238 4.97 -19.23 7.45
CA VAL A 238 6.24 -18.81 8.08
C VAL A 238 5.97 -17.82 9.21
N LEU A 239 5.02 -16.89 9.03
CA LEU A 239 4.62 -15.97 10.09
C LEU A 239 4.05 -16.71 11.32
N ALA A 240 3.11 -17.62 11.08
CA ALA A 240 2.50 -18.43 12.14
C ALA A 240 3.53 -19.29 12.88
N LYS A 241 4.43 -19.97 12.16
CA LYS A 241 5.51 -20.78 12.76
C LYS A 241 6.43 -19.96 13.66
N ASN A 242 6.64 -18.69 13.35
CA ASN A 242 7.47 -17.77 14.13
C ASN A 242 6.66 -16.88 15.09
N SER A 243 5.39 -17.21 15.34
CA SER A 243 4.50 -16.49 16.26
C SER A 243 4.39 -14.98 15.96
N ILE A 244 4.44 -14.60 14.68
CA ILE A 244 4.14 -13.23 14.23
C ILE A 244 2.64 -13.14 13.99
N PRO A 245 1.90 -12.32 14.76
CA PRO A 245 0.47 -12.13 14.52
C PRO A 245 0.24 -11.40 13.19
N PHE A 246 -0.74 -11.88 12.43
CA PHE A 246 -1.14 -11.27 11.17
C PHE A 246 -2.64 -11.54 10.95
N ASP A 247 -3.29 -10.64 10.25
CA ASP A 247 -4.65 -10.80 9.76
C ASP A 247 -4.63 -10.94 8.22
N LYS A 248 -5.72 -11.48 7.68
CA LYS A 248 -5.94 -11.56 6.23
C LYS A 248 -7.33 -11.06 5.85
N ILE A 249 -7.42 -10.37 4.72
CA ILE A 249 -8.68 -9.86 4.18
C ILE A 249 -8.67 -9.89 2.66
N THR A 250 -9.77 -10.32 2.05
CA THR A 250 -9.95 -10.25 0.59
C THR A 250 -10.77 -9.01 0.27
N GLN A 251 -10.25 -8.13 -0.57
CA GLN A 251 -10.91 -6.96 -1.13
C GLN A 251 -11.59 -7.35 -2.44
N GLU A 252 -12.90 -7.19 -2.49
CA GLU A 252 -13.72 -7.39 -3.67
C GLU A 252 -13.92 -6.09 -4.45
N LYS A 253 -14.46 -6.20 -5.66
CA LYS A 253 -14.77 -5.04 -6.51
C LYS A 253 -15.69 -4.08 -5.76
N GLY A 254 -15.39 -2.79 -5.85
CA GLY A 254 -16.16 -1.74 -5.21
C GLY A 254 -15.82 -1.52 -3.73
N GLU A 255 -14.82 -2.23 -3.19
CA GLU A 255 -14.38 -2.06 -1.80
C GLU A 255 -13.10 -1.25 -1.70
N ILE A 256 -12.95 -0.57 -0.56
CA ILE A 256 -11.79 0.24 -0.21
C ILE A 256 -10.99 -0.46 0.88
N ILE A 257 -9.67 -0.44 0.76
CA ILE A 257 -8.72 -0.82 1.81
C ILE A 257 -7.98 0.42 2.27
N ILE A 258 -7.88 0.59 3.57
CA ILE A 258 -7.05 1.60 4.23
C ILE A 258 -5.92 0.88 4.96
N THR A 259 -4.67 1.24 4.70
CA THR A 259 -3.53 0.83 5.52
C THR A 259 -3.12 1.99 6.42
N PHE A 260 -2.67 1.66 7.63
CA PHE A 260 -2.32 2.63 8.65
C PHE A 260 -0.80 2.77 8.80
N PRO A 261 -0.31 3.90 9.33
CA PRO A 261 1.11 4.13 9.58
C PRO A 261 1.80 2.94 10.24
N TYR A 262 2.93 2.54 9.65
CA TYR A 262 3.75 1.41 10.08
C TYR A 262 3.06 0.03 10.04
N GLY A 263 1.87 -0.07 9.43
CA GLY A 263 1.17 -1.32 9.17
C GLY A 263 1.82 -2.07 8.00
N TYR A 264 2.65 -3.07 8.32
CA TYR A 264 3.22 -3.94 7.30
C TYR A 264 2.12 -4.72 6.58
N HIS A 265 2.15 -4.72 5.26
CA HIS A 265 1.18 -5.44 4.46
C HIS A 265 1.80 -6.04 3.18
N ALA A 266 1.17 -7.11 2.70
CA ALA A 266 1.54 -7.83 1.49
C ALA A 266 0.30 -8.51 0.88
N GLY A 267 0.41 -9.04 -0.33
CA GLY A 267 -0.72 -9.74 -0.93
C GLY A 267 -0.59 -10.02 -2.41
N PHE A 268 -1.71 -10.46 -3.01
CA PHE A 268 -1.75 -10.90 -4.40
C PHE A 268 -3.12 -10.68 -5.05
N ASN A 269 -3.13 -10.51 -6.37
CA ASN A 269 -4.34 -10.39 -7.17
C ASN A 269 -4.86 -11.76 -7.62
N HIS A 270 -6.18 -11.94 -7.59
CA HIS A 270 -6.83 -13.21 -7.94
C HIS A 270 -6.96 -13.43 -9.44
N GLY A 271 -6.88 -12.37 -10.24
CA GLY A 271 -7.12 -12.40 -11.68
C GLY A 271 -6.91 -11.00 -12.28
N PHE A 272 -7.44 -10.77 -13.48
CA PHE A 272 -7.43 -9.42 -14.05
C PHE A 272 -8.24 -8.47 -13.17
N ASN A 273 -7.64 -7.36 -12.75
CA ASN A 273 -8.32 -6.32 -12.01
C ASN A 273 -7.70 -4.94 -12.23
N ILE A 274 -8.45 -3.91 -11.84
CA ILE A 274 -8.04 -2.51 -11.91
C ILE A 274 -8.23 -1.92 -10.51
N ALA A 275 -7.15 -1.42 -9.91
CA ALA A 275 -7.19 -0.73 -8.63
C ALA A 275 -6.56 0.66 -8.77
N GLU A 276 -7.02 1.59 -7.93
CA GLU A 276 -6.47 2.94 -7.80
C GLU A 276 -6.04 3.14 -6.35
N SER A 277 -4.88 3.77 -6.13
CA SER A 277 -4.41 4.08 -4.78
C SER A 277 -3.55 5.34 -4.72
N THR A 278 -3.45 5.91 -3.53
CA THR A 278 -2.49 6.96 -3.18
C THR A 278 -2.13 6.86 -1.70
N ASN A 279 -1.19 7.68 -1.25
CA ASN A 279 -0.96 7.91 0.17
C ASN A 279 -1.76 9.10 0.68
N PHE A 280 -1.97 9.14 1.99
CA PHE A 280 -2.55 10.29 2.66
C PHE A 280 -2.02 10.41 4.09
N ALA A 281 -2.30 11.53 4.75
CA ALA A 281 -1.83 11.78 6.10
C ALA A 281 -2.94 12.36 7.00
N SER A 282 -2.83 12.08 8.30
CA SER A 282 -3.57 12.76 9.38
C SER A 282 -2.57 13.29 10.40
N ALA A 283 -3.03 14.14 11.34
CA ALA A 283 -2.15 14.69 12.38
C ALA A 283 -1.40 13.59 13.15
N ARG A 284 -2.02 12.40 13.34
CA ARG A 284 -1.41 11.24 13.99
C ARG A 284 -0.14 10.73 13.28
N TRP A 285 -0.08 10.83 11.96
CA TRP A 285 1.05 10.31 11.18
C TRP A 285 2.35 11.10 11.41
N ILE A 286 2.30 12.36 11.82
CA ILE A 286 3.47 13.25 11.90
C ILE A 286 4.60 12.63 12.74
N GLU A 287 4.27 11.99 13.86
CA GLU A 287 5.26 11.32 14.71
C GLU A 287 5.89 10.07 14.07
N TYR A 288 5.16 9.37 13.20
CA TYR A 288 5.67 8.28 12.38
C TYR A 288 6.60 8.84 11.30
N GLY A 289 6.15 9.82 10.52
CA GLY A 289 6.93 10.43 9.43
C GLY A 289 8.27 11.00 9.91
N LYS A 290 8.30 11.67 11.07
CA LYS A 290 9.53 12.17 11.71
C LYS A 290 10.54 11.07 12.02
N ARG A 291 10.10 9.83 12.23
CA ARG A 291 10.92 8.70 12.69
C ARG A 291 10.90 7.51 11.73
N ALA A 292 10.46 7.73 10.49
CA ALA A 292 10.42 6.71 9.46
C ALA A 292 11.85 6.29 9.09
N GLN A 293 12.10 4.98 9.11
CA GLN A 293 13.42 4.45 8.76
C GLN A 293 13.54 4.34 7.24
N LEU A 294 14.29 5.22 6.59
CA LEU A 294 14.42 5.25 5.13
C LEU A 294 15.51 4.31 4.59
N CYS A 295 15.32 3.86 3.34
CA CYS A 295 16.37 3.20 2.57
C CYS A 295 17.49 4.18 2.26
N LYS A 296 18.75 3.74 2.35
CA LYS A 296 19.94 4.55 2.05
C LYS A 296 20.77 4.04 0.88
N CYS A 297 20.41 2.89 0.29
CA CYS A 297 21.17 2.27 -0.79
C CYS A 297 20.67 2.63 -2.20
N ARG A 298 19.51 3.30 -2.32
CA ARG A 298 18.93 3.75 -3.60
C ARG A 298 18.87 5.27 -3.65
N LYS A 299 19.06 5.86 -4.84
CA LYS A 299 19.01 7.33 -5.04
C LYS A 299 17.58 7.87 -5.18
N ASN A 300 16.65 7.05 -5.68
CA ASN A 300 15.27 7.46 -5.97
C ASN A 300 14.32 6.97 -4.88
N ILE A 301 14.56 7.38 -3.63
CA ILE A 301 13.62 7.13 -2.53
C ILE A 301 12.65 8.31 -2.40
N VAL A 302 11.41 8.03 -2.03
CA VAL A 302 10.49 9.09 -1.60
C VAL A 302 10.99 9.64 -0.27
N LYS A 303 11.34 10.91 -0.27
CA LYS A 303 11.67 11.69 0.93
C LYS A 303 11.20 13.11 0.72
N PHE A 304 10.49 13.66 1.70
CA PHE A 304 10.08 15.05 1.72
C PHE A 304 10.27 15.64 3.12
N ASN A 305 10.31 16.97 3.21
CA ASN A 305 10.60 17.67 4.44
C ASN A 305 9.38 17.61 5.39
N MET A 306 9.62 17.26 6.66
CA MET A 306 8.59 17.24 7.71
C MET A 306 8.22 18.65 8.22
N ASP A 307 9.00 19.68 7.85
CA ASP A 307 8.87 21.07 8.30
C ASP A 307 7.44 21.62 8.22
N THR A 308 6.81 21.56 7.03
CA THR A 308 5.44 22.09 6.85
C THR A 308 4.44 21.48 7.84
N PHE A 309 4.54 20.17 8.09
CA PHE A 309 3.65 19.45 8.97
C PHE A 309 3.87 19.83 10.43
N VAL A 310 5.13 19.86 10.88
CA VAL A 310 5.44 20.25 12.26
C VAL A 310 5.05 21.71 12.50
N ARG A 311 5.31 22.60 11.55
CA ARG A 311 4.97 24.02 11.64
C ARG A 311 3.45 24.25 11.74
N ARG A 312 2.65 23.58 10.90
CA ARG A 312 1.19 23.77 10.83
C ARG A 312 0.44 23.03 11.93
N GLU A 313 0.82 21.79 12.22
CA GLU A 313 0.05 20.88 13.11
C GLU A 313 0.67 20.71 14.50
N GLN A 314 1.94 21.09 14.71
CA GLN A 314 2.67 20.97 15.98
C GLN A 314 3.45 22.25 16.30
N SER A 315 2.81 23.41 16.10
CA SER A 315 3.45 24.73 16.23
C SER A 315 4.12 24.97 17.60
N ASP A 316 3.59 24.36 18.66
CA ASP A 316 4.15 24.37 20.01
C ASP A 316 5.51 23.66 20.13
N LYS A 317 5.78 22.67 19.26
CA LYS A 317 7.03 21.90 19.22
C LYS A 317 7.99 22.35 18.15
N TYR A 318 7.59 23.25 17.26
CA TYR A 318 8.36 23.61 16.07
C TYR A 318 9.77 24.12 16.40
N GLU A 319 9.90 25.01 17.38
CA GLU A 319 11.19 25.53 17.86
C GLU A 319 12.10 24.44 18.45
N LEU A 320 11.51 23.47 19.17
CA LEU A 320 12.25 22.32 19.71
C LEU A 320 12.71 21.39 18.58
N TRP A 321 11.86 21.16 17.59
CA TRP A 321 12.16 20.35 16.42
C TRP A 321 13.29 20.95 15.58
N LEU A 322 13.27 22.26 15.29
CA LEU A 322 14.34 22.96 14.59
C LEU A 322 15.70 22.86 15.31
N LYS A 323 15.69 22.84 16.64
CA LYS A 323 16.88 22.66 17.48
C LYS A 323 17.34 21.20 17.58
N GLY A 324 16.59 20.24 17.05
CA GLY A 324 16.87 18.81 17.19
C GLY A 324 16.60 18.26 18.60
N ASN A 325 15.83 19.01 19.40
CA ASN A 325 15.51 18.69 20.79
C ASN A 325 14.08 18.14 20.96
N ASP A 326 13.39 17.90 19.85
CA ASP A 326 12.13 17.16 19.83
C ASP A 326 12.40 15.66 20.00
N ILE A 327 12.58 15.30 21.27
CA ILE A 327 12.93 13.96 21.73
C ILE A 327 11.63 13.16 21.89
N GLY A 328 11.53 12.03 21.19
CA GLY A 328 10.41 11.11 21.33
C GLY A 328 10.70 9.75 20.71
N CYS A 329 9.81 8.79 20.89
CA CYS A 329 9.94 7.46 20.29
C CYS A 329 9.09 7.36 19.01
N HIS A 330 9.44 6.43 18.12
CA HIS A 330 8.50 6.01 17.09
C HIS A 330 7.25 5.48 17.82
N PRO A 331 6.02 5.84 17.42
CA PRO A 331 4.82 5.54 18.22
C PRO A 331 4.65 4.05 18.57
N GLU A 332 5.12 3.16 17.69
CA GLU A 332 5.05 1.70 17.85
C GLU A 332 6.40 1.04 18.22
N ASP A 333 7.38 1.80 18.73
CA ASP A 333 8.63 1.22 19.23
C ASP A 333 8.42 0.67 20.66
N PRO A 334 8.44 -0.66 20.86
CA PRO A 334 8.21 -1.26 22.17
C PRO A 334 9.36 -1.01 23.16
N SER A 335 10.51 -0.53 22.68
CA SER A 335 11.63 -0.20 23.55
C SER A 335 11.48 1.18 24.21
N HIS A 336 10.52 1.99 23.76
CA HIS A 336 10.34 3.40 24.15
C HIS A 336 11.64 4.22 24.09
N ARG A 337 12.62 3.78 23.28
CA ARG A 337 13.88 4.50 23.13
C ARG A 337 13.59 5.83 22.48
N MET A 338 13.99 6.88 23.18
CA MET A 338 13.79 8.25 22.75
C MET A 338 14.93 8.65 21.82
N TYR A 339 14.58 9.17 20.65
CA TYR A 339 15.53 9.69 19.68
C TYR A 339 15.13 11.13 19.34
N PRO A 340 16.09 12.04 19.13
CA PRO A 340 15.77 13.31 18.52
C PRO A 340 15.18 13.04 17.13
N ALA A 341 14.09 13.73 16.78
CA ALA A 341 13.56 13.66 15.42
C ALA A 341 14.70 14.06 14.45
N PRO A 342 15.14 13.18 13.52
CA PRO A 342 16.17 13.54 12.56
C PRO A 342 15.76 14.79 11.79
N LYS A 343 16.68 15.75 11.65
CA LYS A 343 16.52 16.84 10.68
C LYS A 343 16.48 16.19 9.29
N CYS A 344 15.28 16.04 8.72
CA CYS A 344 15.10 15.49 7.38
C CYS A 344 15.56 16.48 6.33
#